data_AF-A0A9P5T624-F1
#
_entry.id   AF-A0A9P5T624-F1
#
_cell.length_a   1.000
_cell.length_b   1.000
_cell.length_c   1.000
_cell.angle_alpha   90.00
_cell.angle_beta   90.00
_cell.angle_gamma   90.00
#
_symmetry.space_group_name_H-M   'P 1'
#
loop_
_entity.id
_entity.type
_entity.pdbx_description
1 polymer ?
#
loop_
_entity_poly.entity_id
_entity_poly.type
_entity_poly.pdbx_seq_one_letter_code
_entity_poly.pdbx_strand_id
1 'polypeptide(L)'
;MSQLTPSKVGNLEILIAQEPGKSISVQYKIHEPIFFLIQRISIKLGGKNDSKAQEGRLYMNGVLLKNPQESLARYHIYGNTLTYKAEKRIQIFIHFFAGTVAFCCNTGTTVMSSST
;
A
#
# COMPACT_ATOMS: atom_id res chain seq x y z
N MET A 1 7.62 -13.78 -33.12
CA MET A 1 7.87 -12.40 -32.64
C MET A 1 6.57 -11.86 -32.08
N SER A 2 6.36 -11.94 -30.77
CA SER A 2 5.10 -11.49 -30.15
C SER A 2 5.08 -9.97 -30.06
N GLN A 3 4.10 -9.34 -30.72
CA GLN A 3 3.85 -7.91 -30.66
C GLN A 3 3.55 -7.49 -29.21
N LEU A 4 4.32 -6.54 -28.70
CA LEU A 4 4.06 -5.85 -27.44
C LEU A 4 2.82 -4.97 -27.63
N THR A 5 1.65 -5.43 -27.19
CA THR A 5 0.46 -4.59 -27.13
C THR A 5 0.76 -3.37 -26.26
N PRO A 6 0.44 -2.14 -26.71
CA PRO A 6 0.67 -0.94 -25.92
C PRO A 6 -0.06 -1.08 -24.59
N SER A 7 0.70 -0.94 -23.49
CA SER A 7 0.15 -1.07 -22.15
C SER A 7 -0.95 -0.02 -21.96
N LYS A 8 -2.20 -0.46 -21.87
CA LYS A 8 -3.37 0.42 -21.69
C LYS A 8 -3.16 1.27 -20.43
N VAL A 9 -3.15 2.59 -20.61
CA VAL A 9 -3.05 3.57 -19.51
C VAL A 9 -4.47 3.96 -19.11
N GLY A 10 -4.79 3.80 -17.83
CA GLY A 10 -6.06 4.20 -17.24
C GLY A 10 -5.86 5.23 -16.11
N ASN A 11 -6.96 5.76 -15.59
CA ASN A 11 -6.98 6.60 -14.39
C ASN A 11 -7.75 5.88 -13.28
N LEU A 12 -7.19 5.88 -12.07
CA LEU A 12 -7.84 5.41 -10.85
C LEU A 12 -8.05 6.59 -9.90
N GLU A 13 -9.24 6.69 -9.35
CA GLU A 13 -9.51 7.45 -8.15
C GLU A 13 -9.00 6.68 -6.92
N ILE A 14 -8.25 7.36 -6.07
CA ILE A 14 -7.66 6.80 -4.86
C ILE A 14 -8.23 7.55 -3.66
N LEU A 15 -9.03 6.87 -2.85
CA LEU A 15 -9.56 7.37 -1.59
C LEU A 15 -8.47 7.30 -0.50
N ILE A 16 -8.33 8.36 0.30
CA ILE A 16 -7.31 8.40 1.37
C ILE A 16 -7.96 7.99 2.69
N ALA A 17 -7.58 6.82 3.22
CA ALA A 17 -8.20 6.24 4.41
C ALA A 17 -8.10 7.16 5.65
N GLN A 18 -7.04 7.95 5.75
CA GLN A 18 -6.82 8.86 6.88
C GLN A 18 -7.56 10.20 6.75
N GLU A 19 -8.10 10.54 5.57
CA GLU A 19 -8.73 11.83 5.29
C GLU A 19 -10.08 11.60 4.61
N PRO A 20 -11.18 11.46 5.40
CA PRO A 20 -12.51 11.20 4.84
C PRO A 20 -12.91 12.25 3.81
N GLY A 21 -13.43 11.81 2.66
CA GLY A 21 -13.84 12.70 1.57
C GLY A 21 -12.71 13.19 0.67
N LYS A 22 -11.44 12.89 1.00
CA LYS A 22 -10.30 13.20 0.12
C LYS A 22 -10.04 12.05 -0.85
N SER A 23 -9.99 12.39 -2.14
CA SER A 23 -9.55 11.49 -3.19
C SER A 23 -8.50 12.15 -4.08
N ILE A 24 -7.65 11.33 -4.71
CA ILE A 24 -6.70 11.77 -5.73
C ILE A 24 -6.85 10.89 -6.97
N SER A 25 -6.73 11.49 -8.15
CA SER A 25 -6.69 10.71 -9.41
C SER A 25 -5.25 10.32 -9.75
N VAL A 26 -4.98 9.07 -10.08
CA VAL A 26 -3.64 8.55 -10.40
C VAL A 26 -3.68 7.72 -11.68
N GLN A 27 -2.73 7.99 -12.59
CA GLN A 27 -2.55 7.18 -13.79
C GLN A 27 -1.92 5.84 -13.46
N TYR A 28 -2.44 4.78 -14.06
CA TYR A 28 -1.93 3.42 -13.92
C TYR A 28 -1.85 2.70 -15.27
N LYS A 29 -1.02 1.67 -15.31
CA LYS A 29 -0.93 0.69 -16.39
C LYS A 29 -1.41 -0.66 -15.86
N ILE A 30 -2.33 -1.31 -16.58
CA ILE A 30 -2.97 -2.54 -16.06
C ILE A 30 -1.98 -3.69 -15.79
N HIS A 31 -0.86 -3.74 -16.52
CA HIS A 31 0.17 -4.78 -16.39
C HIS A 31 1.36 -4.37 -15.52
N GLU A 32 1.40 -3.14 -14.99
CA GLU A 32 2.49 -2.75 -14.11
C GLU A 32 2.26 -3.28 -12.68
N PRO A 33 3.34 -3.58 -11.95
CA PRO A 33 3.27 -3.89 -10.53
C PRO A 33 2.56 -2.81 -9.73
N ILE A 34 1.68 -3.22 -8.82
CA ILE A 34 0.96 -2.35 -7.88
C ILE A 34 1.94 -1.45 -7.10
N PHE A 35 3.15 -1.92 -6.84
CA PHE A 35 4.24 -1.16 -6.25
C PHE A 35 4.45 0.23 -6.91
N PHE A 36 4.46 0.31 -8.24
CA PHE A 36 4.65 1.60 -8.93
C PHE A 36 3.44 2.52 -8.80
N LEU A 37 2.24 1.95 -8.57
CA LEU A 37 1.05 2.74 -8.28
C LEU A 37 1.14 3.32 -6.86
N ILE A 38 1.55 2.51 -5.88
CA ILE A 38 1.76 2.94 -4.49
C ILE A 38 2.79 4.09 -4.43
N GLN A 39 3.91 3.96 -5.16
CA GLN A 39 4.91 5.04 -5.24
C GLN A 39 4.32 6.34 -5.79
N ARG A 40 3.55 6.28 -6.89
CA ARG A 40 2.90 7.47 -7.46
C ARG A 40 1.91 8.13 -6.51
N ILE A 41 1.13 7.34 -5.78
CA ILE A 41 0.22 7.84 -4.75
C ILE A 41 1.00 8.57 -3.66
N SER A 42 2.07 7.95 -3.14
CA SER A 42 2.92 8.55 -2.12
C SER A 42 3.52 9.89 -2.57
N ILE A 43 4.04 9.96 -3.79
CA ILE A 43 4.60 11.20 -4.36
C ILE A 43 3.51 12.27 -4.47
N LYS A 44 2.32 11.94 -4.97
CA LYS A 44 1.20 12.90 -5.07
C LYS A 44 0.72 13.44 -3.73
N LEU A 45 0.84 12.65 -2.67
CA LEU A 45 0.49 13.06 -1.31
C LEU A 45 1.61 13.86 -0.62
N GLY A 46 2.66 14.27 -1.34
CA GLY A 46 3.77 15.03 -0.80
C GLY A 46 4.82 14.19 -0.07
N GLY A 47 4.75 12.86 -0.20
CA GLY A 47 5.81 11.98 0.24
C GLY A 47 7.09 12.24 -0.56
N LYS A 48 8.21 12.48 0.13
CA LYS A 48 9.53 12.43 -0.52
C LYS A 48 9.73 11.04 -1.11
N ASN A 49 10.55 10.92 -2.16
CA ASN A 49 10.96 9.65 -2.80
C ASN A 49 11.75 8.70 -1.85
N ASP A 50 11.64 8.91 -0.55
CA ASP A 50 12.20 8.10 0.50
C ASP A 50 11.41 6.81 0.69
N SER A 51 12.07 5.82 1.28
CA SER A 51 11.63 4.46 1.60
C SER A 51 10.25 4.33 2.27
N LYS A 52 9.62 5.44 2.69
CA LYS A 52 8.26 5.52 3.22
C LYS A 52 7.18 5.25 2.16
N ALA A 53 7.47 5.44 0.87
CA ALA A 53 6.55 5.04 -0.20
C ALA A 53 6.30 3.52 -0.21
N GLN A 54 7.20 2.71 0.36
CA GLN A 54 7.03 1.26 0.49
C GLN A 54 6.05 0.85 1.60
N GLU A 55 5.53 1.81 2.37
CA GLU A 55 4.71 1.54 3.55
C GLU A 55 3.21 1.80 3.29
N GLY A 56 2.84 2.15 2.07
CA GLY A 56 1.45 2.29 1.66
C GLY A 56 0.80 0.94 1.35
N ARG A 57 -0.44 0.74 1.83
CA ARG A 57 -1.27 -0.41 1.43
C ARG A 57 -2.46 0.05 0.61
N LEU A 58 -2.83 -0.75 -0.37
CA LEU A 58 -4.00 -0.55 -1.23
C LEU A 58 -5.08 -1.56 -0.92
N TYR A 59 -6.32 -1.10 -0.89
CA TYR A 59 -7.51 -1.90 -0.62
C TYR A 59 -8.52 -1.72 -1.73
N MET A 60 -9.19 -2.81 -2.10
CA MET A 60 -10.34 -2.82 -2.99
C MET A 60 -11.55 -3.28 -2.18
N ASN A 61 -12.57 -2.44 -2.03
CA ASN A 61 -13.78 -2.75 -1.25
C ASN A 61 -13.46 -3.30 0.16
N GLY A 62 -12.45 -2.72 0.82
CA GLY A 62 -11.97 -3.16 2.14
C GLY A 62 -11.01 -4.36 2.14
N VAL A 63 -10.77 -4.99 0.99
CA VAL A 63 -9.85 -6.15 0.85
C VAL A 63 -8.45 -5.67 0.47
N LEU A 64 -7.45 -6.07 1.25
CA LEU A 64 -6.04 -5.74 1.00
C LEU A 64 -5.51 -6.40 -0.29
N LEU A 65 -4.87 -5.61 -1.14
CA LEU A 65 -4.05 -6.10 -2.26
C LEU A 65 -2.70 -6.60 -1.70
N LYS A 66 -2.63 -7.91 -1.44
CA LYS A 66 -1.56 -8.52 -0.61
C LYS A 66 -0.18 -8.49 -1.23
N ASN A 67 -0.07 -8.53 -2.56
CA ASN A 67 1.21 -8.65 -3.25
C ASN A 67 1.48 -7.44 -4.16
N PRO A 68 2.29 -6.46 -3.71
CA PRO A 68 2.63 -5.28 -4.51
C PRO A 68 3.42 -5.59 -5.79
N GLN A 69 4.02 -6.77 -5.92
CA GLN A 69 4.73 -7.18 -7.14
C GLN A 69 3.79 -7.65 -8.25
N GLU A 70 2.53 -7.96 -7.90
CA GLU A 70 1.51 -8.33 -8.88
C GLU A 70 0.93 -7.09 -9.54
N SER A 71 0.38 -7.27 -10.75
CA SER A 71 -0.32 -6.22 -11.47
C SER A 71 -1.79 -6.16 -11.09
N LEU A 72 -2.41 -5.01 -11.31
CA LEU A 72 -3.86 -4.82 -11.07
C LEU A 72 -4.70 -5.78 -11.93
N ALA A 73 -4.20 -6.19 -13.09
CA ALA A 73 -4.84 -7.19 -13.95
C ALA A 73 -5.19 -8.48 -13.19
N ARG A 74 -4.30 -8.92 -12.27
CA ARG A 74 -4.48 -10.16 -11.51
C ARG A 74 -5.63 -10.09 -10.51
N TYR A 75 -5.99 -8.88 -10.09
CA TYR A 75 -7.07 -8.65 -9.14
C TYR A 75 -8.41 -8.39 -9.85
N HIS A 76 -8.48 -8.52 -11.18
CA HIS A 76 -9.68 -8.24 -11.98
C HIS A 76 -10.28 -6.87 -11.67
N ILE A 77 -9.41 -5.88 -11.44
CA ILE A 77 -9.82 -4.52 -11.13
C ILE A 77 -10.25 -3.85 -12.43
N TYR A 78 -11.56 -3.86 -12.69
CA TYR A 78 -12.19 -3.17 -13.81
C TYR A 78 -12.87 -1.85 -13.40
N GLY A 79 -12.80 -1.50 -12.11
CA GLY A 79 -13.39 -0.29 -11.53
C GLY A 79 -12.41 0.87 -11.38
N ASN A 80 -12.96 2.03 -11.00
CA ASN A 80 -12.20 3.28 -10.95
C ASN A 80 -11.60 3.60 -9.58
N THR A 81 -12.01 2.94 -8.49
CA THR A 81 -11.69 3.43 -7.14
C THR A 81 -10.94 2.41 -6.28
N LEU A 82 -9.83 2.83 -5.69
CA LEU A 82 -9.10 2.07 -4.66
C LEU A 82 -8.95 2.92 -3.39
N THR A 83 -8.74 2.27 -2.25
CA THR A 83 -8.45 2.97 -0.99
C THR A 83 -6.99 2.81 -0.64
N TYR A 84 -6.29 3.92 -0.44
CA TYR A 84 -4.92 3.98 0.04
C TYR A 84 -4.88 4.23 1.55
N LYS A 85 -4.06 3.45 2.26
CA LYS A 85 -3.74 3.66 3.66
C LYS A 85 -2.23 3.70 3.82
N ALA A 86 -1.70 4.84 4.26
CA ALA A 86 -0.31 4.90 4.74
C ALA A 86 -0.17 4.07 6.03
N GLU A 87 0.78 3.13 6.07
CA GLU A 87 1.18 2.50 7.33
C GLU A 87 2.26 3.34 8.01
N LYS A 88 2.13 3.50 9.32
CA LYS A 88 3.21 4.03 10.16
C LYS A 88 3.89 2.85 10.83
N ARG A 89 5.21 2.73 10.66
CA ARG A 89 6.04 1.93 11.56
C ARG A 89 6.00 2.59 12.94
N ILE A 90 5.61 1.81 13.94
CA ILE A 90 5.69 2.23 15.33
C ILE A 90 6.80 1.42 15.97
N GLN A 91 7.69 2.12 16.64
CA GLN A 91 8.65 1.48 17.52
C GLN A 91 7.98 1.28 18.88
N ILE A 92 7.83 0.03 19.28
CA ILE A 92 7.26 -0.36 20.57
C ILE A 92 8.42 -0.71 21.49
N PHE A 93 8.49 -0.06 22.64
CA PHE A 93 9.46 -0.38 23.69
C PHE A 93 8.76 -1.25 24.73
N ILE A 94 9.27 -2.47 24.93
CA ILE A 94 8.77 -3.38 25.96
C ILE A 94 9.79 -3.41 27.09
N HIS A 95 9.35 -3.00 28.27
CA HIS A 95 10.15 -3.03 29.50
C HIS A 95 9.92 -4.36 30.21
N PHE A 96 10.95 -5.20 30.26
CA PHE A 96 10.99 -6.40 31.06
C PHE A 96 11.73 -6.12 32.37
N PHE A 97 11.51 -6.96 33.38
CA PHE A 97 12.24 -6.89 34.67
C PHE A 97 13.78 -6.99 34.49
N ALA A 98 14.24 -7.58 33.38
CA ALA A 98 15.66 -7.74 33.04
C ALA A 98 16.22 -6.65 32.09
N GLY A 99 15.40 -5.70 31.62
CA GLY A 99 15.84 -4.66 30.70
C GLY A 99 14.77 -4.25 29.67
N THR A 100 15.10 -3.28 28.82
CA THR A 100 14.17 -2.75 27.80
C THR A 100 14.55 -3.25 26.41
N VAL A 101 13.58 -3.78 25.66
CA VAL A 101 13.77 -4.20 24.27
C VAL A 101 12.90 -3.35 23.35
N ALA A 102 13.49 -2.84 22.27
CA ALA A 102 12.79 -2.09 21.24
C ALA A 102 12.42 -3.00 20.06
N PHE A 103 11.15 -2.99 19.68
CA PHE A 103 10.63 -3.70 18.50
C PHE A 103 10.11 -2.72 17.48
N CYS A 104 10.45 -2.91 16.20
CA CYS A 104 9.87 -2.14 15.09
C CYS A 104 8.74 -2.95 14.47
N CYS A 105 7.50 -2.50 14.62
CA CYS A 105 6.32 -3.20 14.13
C CYS A 105 5.49 -2.34 13.17
N ASN A 106 4.86 -2.98 12.18
CA ASN A 106 3.87 -2.35 11.31
C ASN A 106 2.48 -2.39 11.98
N THR A 107 1.78 -1.26 11.96
CA THR A 107 0.39 -1.16 12.43
C THR A 107 -0.55 -1.95 11.52
N GLY A 108 -0.95 -3.15 11.94
CA GLY A 108 -1.79 -4.06 11.14
C GLY A 108 -1.29 -5.51 11.10
N THR A 109 -0.25 -5.84 11.86
CA THR A 109 0.17 -7.23 12.12
C THR A 109 -0.50 -7.72 13.41
N THR A 110 -1.14 -8.89 13.36
CA THR A 110 -1.73 -9.54 14.54
C THR A 110 -0.61 -10.06 15.44
N VAL A 111 -0.62 -9.67 16.71
CA VAL A 111 0.29 -10.21 17.71
C VAL A 111 -0.22 -11.60 18.12
N MET A 112 0.46 -12.67 17.72
CA MET A 112 0.22 -14.00 18.29
C MET A 112 1.09 -14.14 19.55
N SER A 113 0.46 -14.12 20.72
CA SER A 113 1.10 -14.55 21.97
C SER A 113 1.01 -16.07 22.06
N SER A 114 2.13 -16.78 21.95
CA SER A 114 2.21 -18.18 22.36
C SER A 114 2.44 -18.22 23.87
N SER A 115 1.42 -18.64 24.62
CA SER A 115 1.54 -19.00 26.03
C SER A 115 2.30 -20.33 26.12
N THR A 116 3.53 -20.31 26.65
CA THR A 116 4.19 -21.50 27.20
C THR A 116 3.90 -21.63 28.68
#